data_AF-A0A968SED3-F1
#
_entry.id   AF-A0A968SED3-F1
#
_cell.length_a   1.000
_cell.length_b   1.000
_cell.length_c   1.000
_cell.angle_alpha   90.00
_cell.angle_beta   90.00
_cell.angle_gamma   90.00
#
_symmetry.space_group_name_H-M   'P 1'
#
loop_
_entity.id
_entity.type
_entity.pdbx_description
1 polymer ?
#
loop_
_entity_poly.entity_id
_entity_poly.type
_entity_poly.pdbx_seq_one_letter_code
_entity_poly.pdbx_strand_id
1 'polypeptide(L)' 'MKVDIPFPSLLEAISSLETAEKHQLWQLLEAELFADEEEDSPEDIAEIQAAHNDYAAGDYITFDEYHLQRVSKLR' A
#
# COMPACT_ATOMS: atom_id res chain seq x y z
N MET A 1 -9.25 -28.56 18.78
CA MET A 1 -10.71 -28.77 18.62
C MET A 1 -11.16 -27.78 17.55
N LYS A 2 -11.76 -28.24 16.45
CA LYS A 2 -12.24 -27.35 15.38
C LYS A 2 -13.63 -26.86 15.77
N VAL A 3 -13.84 -25.55 15.83
CA VAL A 3 -15.17 -24.97 16.08
C VAL A 3 -15.76 -24.67 14.72
N ASP A 4 -16.84 -25.36 14.36
CA ASP A 4 -17.58 -25.08 13.12
C ASP A 4 -18.55 -23.93 13.37
N ILE A 5 -18.17 -22.74 12.91
CA ILE A 5 -19.02 -21.55 12.92
C ILE A 5 -19.57 -21.37 11.51
N PRO A 6 -20.90 -21.28 11.31
CA PRO A 6 -21.47 -20.92 10.02
C PRO A 6 -20.92 -19.56 9.56
N PHE A 7 -20.52 -19.47 8.29
CA PHE A 7 -19.95 -18.23 7.74
C PHE A 7 -20.84 -16.97 7.97
N PRO A 8 -22.17 -17.04 7.86
CA PRO A 8 -23.01 -15.87 8.19
C PRO A 8 -22.87 -15.39 9.64
N SER A 9 -22.76 -16.31 10.60
CA SER A 9 -22.57 -15.99 12.01
C SER A 9 -21.18 -15.40 12.27
N LEU A 10 -20.16 -15.84 11.51
CA LEU A 10 -18.84 -15.24 11.55
C LEU A 10 -18.87 -13.79 11.04
N LEU A 11 -19.59 -13.50 9.96
CA LEU A 11 -19.73 -12.13 9.44
C LEU A 11 -20.42 -11.21 10.45
N GLU A 12 -21.46 -11.68 11.13
CA GLU A 12 -22.13 -10.94 12.19
C GLU A 12 -21.15 -10.63 13.34
N ALA A 13 -20.40 -11.62 13.80
CA ALA A 13 -19.39 -11.43 14.84
C ALA A 13 -18.31 -10.41 14.42
N ILE A 14 -17.76 -10.52 13.21
CA ILE A 14 -16.77 -9.59 12.66
C ILE A 14 -17.34 -8.17 12.58
N SER A 15 -18.62 -8.02 12.21
CA SER A 15 -19.26 -6.70 12.12
C SER A 15 -19.30 -5.98 13.47
N SER A 16 -19.45 -6.74 14.56
CA SER A 16 -19.53 -6.23 15.94
C SER A 16 -18.18 -5.93 16.60
N LEU A 17 -17.06 -6.27 15.96
CA LEU A 17 -15.72 -5.99 16.49
C LEU A 17 -15.47 -4.48 16.59
N GLU A 18 -14.72 -4.09 17.61
CA GLU A 18 -14.19 -2.74 17.73
C GLU A 18 -13.12 -2.47 16.66
N THR A 19 -12.84 -1.20 16.37
CA THR A 19 -11.88 -0.83 15.31
C THR A 19 -10.51 -1.48 15.51
N ALA A 20 -10.00 -1.56 16.74
CA ALA A 20 -8.71 -2.18 17.03
C ALA A 20 -8.69 -3.67 16.71
N GLU A 21 -9.78 -4.39 17.01
CA GLU A 21 -9.91 -5.83 16.73
C GLU A 21 -10.07 -6.08 15.23
N LYS A 22 -10.77 -5.20 14.51
CA LYS A 22 -10.86 -5.24 13.05
C LYS A 22 -9.49 -5.08 12.39
N HIS A 23 -8.64 -4.20 12.93
CA HIS A 23 -7.26 -4.07 12.44
C HIS A 23 -6.43 -5.33 12.69
N GLN A 24 -6.57 -5.97 13.84
CA GLN A 24 -5.87 -7.24 14.10
C GLN A 24 -6.33 -8.35 13.15
N LEU A 25 -7.64 -8.46 12.90
CA LEU A 25 -8.18 -9.40 11.93
C LEU A 25 -7.70 -9.11 10.52
N TRP A 26 -7.63 -7.83 10.13
CA TRP A 26 -7.08 -7.42 8.84
C TRP A 26 -5.65 -7.93 8.66
N GLN A 27 -4.77 -7.68 9.62
CA GLN A 27 -3.36 -8.09 9.53
C GLN A 27 -3.20 -9.61 9.41
N LEU A 28 -4.02 -10.38 10.14
CA LEU A 28 -4.04 -11.84 10.02
C LEU A 28 -4.42 -12.27 8.60
N LEU A 29 -5.51 -11.71 8.07
CA LEU A 29 -5.99 -12.06 6.73
C LEU A 29 -5.02 -11.62 5.64
N GLU A 30 -4.40 -10.45 5.81
CA GLU A 30 -3.37 -9.93 4.90
C GLU A 30 -2.18 -10.90 4.82
N ALA A 31 -1.66 -11.33 5.97
CA ALA A 31 -0.58 -12.31 6.03
C ALA A 31 -0.95 -13.68 5.44
N GLU A 32 -2.21 -14.12 5.54
CA GLU A 32 -2.65 -15.40 4.96
C GLU A 32 -2.93 -15.33 3.46
N LEU A 33 -3.45 -14.19 2.97
CA LEU A 33 -3.87 -14.02 1.59
C LEU A 33 -2.74 -13.53 0.67
N PHE A 34 -1.80 -12.77 1.23
CA PHE A 34 -0.73 -12.08 0.51
C PHE A 34 0.65 -12.45 1.05
N ALA A 35 0.79 -13.65 1.63
CA ALA A 35 2.04 -14.17 2.18
C ALA A 35 3.24 -14.09 1.20
N ASP A 36 2.96 -14.15 -0.10
CA ASP A 36 3.96 -14.13 -1.17
C ASP A 36 4.16 -12.72 -1.78
N GLU A 37 3.37 -11.72 -1.39
CA GLU A 37 3.48 -10.32 -1.86
C GLU A 37 4.38 -9.45 -0.97
N GLU A 38 4.89 -9.98 0.14
CA GLU A 38 5.81 -9.24 1.04
C GLU A 38 7.22 -9.04 0.45
N GLU A 39 7.58 -9.75 -0.62
CA GLU A 39 8.83 -9.50 -1.34
C GLU A 39 8.56 -8.60 -2.54
N ASP A 40 9.08 -7.36 -2.49
CA ASP A 40 9.20 -6.49 -3.67
C ASP A 40 9.73 -7.35 -4.83
N SER A 41 8.99 -7.44 -5.92
CA SER A 41 9.44 -8.22 -7.06
C SER A 41 10.76 -7.63 -7.59
N PRO A 42 11.56 -8.40 -8.34
CA PRO A 42 12.75 -7.85 -8.98
C PRO A 42 12.45 -6.62 -9.87
N GLU A 43 11.22 -6.49 -10.37
CA GLU A 43 10.74 -5.33 -11.11
C GLU A 43 10.52 -4.13 -10.19
N ASP A 44 9.83 -4.32 -9.06
CA ASP A 44 9.61 -3.26 -8.06
C ASP A 44 10.94 -2.70 -7.52
N ILE A 45 11.89 -3.58 -7.20
CA ILE A 45 13.24 -3.19 -6.75
C ILE A 45 13.96 -2.38 -7.84
N ALA A 46 13.81 -2.77 -9.11
CA ALA A 46 14.43 -2.06 -10.23
C ALA A 46 13.83 -0.67 -10.41
N GLU A 47 12.50 -0.52 -10.26
CA GLU A 47 11.82 0.78 -10.32
C GLU A 47 12.25 1.71 -9.17
N ILE A 48 12.32 1.19 -7.94
CA ILE A 48 12.82 1.94 -6.77
C ILE A 48 14.25 2.42 -7.01
N GLN A 49 15.13 1.54 -7.51
CA GLN A 49 16.52 1.90 -7.77
C GLN A 49 16.66 2.91 -8.91
N ALA A 50 15.82 2.84 -9.94
CA ALA A 50 15.77 3.84 -11.00
C ALA A 50 15.39 5.21 -10.44
N ALA A 51 14.33 5.29 -9.63
CA ALA A 51 13.91 6.53 -8.99
C ALA A 51 15.00 7.15 -8.10
N HIS A 52 15.75 6.31 -7.35
CA HIS A 52 16.90 6.79 -6.57
C HIS A 52 18.02 7.36 -7.44
N ASN A 53 18.30 6.73 -8.59
CA ASN A 53 19.32 7.19 -9.52
C ASN A 53 18.93 8.53 -10.16
N ASP A 54 17.67 8.68 -10.58
CA ASP A 54 17.14 9.92 -11.14
C ASP A 54 17.24 11.05 -10.11
N TYR A 55 16.85 10.78 -8.86
CA TYR A 55 16.99 11.75 -7.78
C TYR A 55 18.46 12.15 -7.53
N ALA A 56 19.39 11.19 -7.49
CA ALA A 56 20.81 11.45 -7.30
C ALA A 56 21.43 12.21 -8.48
N ALA A 57 20.93 12.00 -9.70
CA ALA A 57 21.32 12.73 -10.89
C ALA A 57 20.72 14.14 -10.97
N GLY A 58 19.80 14.49 -10.07
CA GLY A 58 19.07 15.75 -10.11
C GLY A 58 17.96 15.78 -11.17
N ASP A 59 17.54 14.62 -11.68
CA ASP A 59 16.44 14.48 -12.64
C ASP A 59 15.09 14.48 -11.91
N TYR A 60 14.81 15.60 -11.27
CA TYR A 60 13.54 15.88 -10.63
C TYR A 60 13.18 17.36 -10.83
N ILE A 61 11.90 17.67 -10.66
CA ILE A 61 11.43 19.04 -10.62
C ILE A 61 10.97 19.37 -9.20
N THR A 62 11.43 20.50 -8.67
CA THR A 62 10.94 21.00 -7.39
C THR A 62 9.53 21.57 -7.53
N PHE A 63 8.80 21.68 -6.42
CA PHE A 63 7.48 22.30 -6.43
C PHE A 63 7.48 23.73 -6.98
N ASP A 64 8.53 24.51 -6.69
CA ASP A 64 8.69 25.87 -7.18
C ASP A 64 8.90 25.92 -8.70
N GLU A 65 9.78 25.06 -9.23
CA GLU A 65 10.03 24.93 -10.67
C GLU A 65 8.77 24.47 -11.42
N TYR A 66 8.04 23.51 -10.86
CA TYR A 66 6.76 23.07 -11.42
C TYR A 66 5.74 24.22 -11.47
N HIS A 67 5.68 25.04 -10.42
CA HIS A 67 4.77 26.18 -10.36
C HIS A 67 5.12 27.24 -11.41
N LEU A 68 6.40 27.49 -11.65
CA LEU A 68 6.89 28.40 -12.70
C LEU A 68 6.57 27.87 -14.11
N GLN A 69 6.84 26.59 -14.37
CA GLN A 69 6.55 25.95 -15.67
C GLN A 69 5.05 25.94 -16.00
N ARG A 70 4.20 25.69 -14.99
CA ARG A 70 2.75 25.70 -15.16
C ARG A 70 2.24 27.10 -15.51
N VAL A 71 2.79 28.14 -14.88
CA VAL A 71 2.42 29.54 -15.17
C VAL A 71 2.92 29.97 -16.55
N SER A 72 4.10 29.52 -16.99
CA SER A 72 4.60 29.82 -18.33
C SER A 72 3.82 29.12 -19.44
N LYS A 73 3.28 27.92 -19.19
CA LYS A 73 2.49 27.14 -20.17
C LYS A 73 1.06 27.67 -20.38
N LEU A 74 0.59 28.56 -19.51
CA LEU A 74 -0.72 29.21 -19.56
C LEU A 74 -0.70 30.61 -20.23
N ARG A 75 0.48 31.08 -20.65
CA ARG A 75 0.65 32.29 -21.48
C ARG A 75 0.80 31.92 -22.95
#